data_AF-A0A2N3LMC6-F1
#
_entry.id   AF-A0A2N3LMC6-F1
#
_cell.length_a   1.000
_cell.length_b   1.000
_cell.length_c   1.000
_cell.angle_alpha   90.00
_cell.angle_beta   90.00
_cell.angle_gamma   90.00
#
_symmetry.space_group_name_H-M   'P 1'
#
loop_
_entity.id
_entity.type
_entity.pdbx_description
1 polymer ?
#
loop_
_entity_poly.entity_id
_entity_poly.type
_entity_poly.pdbx_seq_one_letter_code
_entity_poly.pdbx_strand_id
1 'polypeptide(L)' 'MRFGAITRPGDTLTCYGNVKHVYEKDNKRLVEFDLFAEKAPEELVGSGTAILTFHGMKKGGNLWRI' A
#
# COMPACT_ATOMS: atom_id res chain seq x y z
N MET A 1 -11.30 0.14 -4.01
CA MET A 1 -11.36 1.15 -2.94
C MET A 1 -12.73 1.11 -2.28
N ARG A 2 -12.76 1.36 -0.97
CA ARG A 2 -13.94 1.59 -0.14
C ARG A 2 -13.75 2.93 0.57
N PHE A 3 -14.81 3.69 0.72
CA PHE A 3 -14.79 5.01 1.36
C PHE A 3 -15.63 4.95 2.63
N GLY A 4 -15.14 5.56 3.71
CA GLY A 4 -15.79 5.62 5.00
C GLY A 4 -16.19 7.05 5.32
N ALA A 5 -15.60 7.61 6.38
CA ALA A 5 -15.88 8.97 6.83
C ALA A 5 -15.61 10.04 5.73
N ILE A 6 -16.40 11.11 5.75
CA ILE A 6 -16.30 12.23 4.79
C ILE A 6 -15.04 13.04 5.09
N THR A 7 -14.25 13.32 4.06
CA THR A 7 -13.10 14.22 4.12
C THR A 7 -13.49 15.65 3.71
N ARG A 8 -12.81 16.64 4.29
CA ARG A 8 -12.97 18.06 3.99
C ARG A 8 -11.61 18.72 3.75
N PRO A 9 -11.55 19.80 2.95
CA PRO A 9 -10.32 20.58 2.81
C PRO A 9 -9.77 21.01 4.18
N GLY A 10 -8.46 20.83 4.38
CA GLY A 10 -7.79 21.09 5.66
C GLY A 10 -7.72 19.88 6.59
N ASP A 11 -8.41 18.77 6.28
CA ASP A 11 -8.25 17.53 7.03
C ASP A 11 -6.83 16.97 6.86
N THR A 12 -6.25 16.49 7.97
CA THR A 12 -5.02 15.70 7.96
C THR A 12 -5.40 14.23 8.00
N LEU A 13 -4.81 13.43 7.11
CA LEU A 13 -5.04 12.00 7.04
C LEU A 13 -3.74 11.25 7.33
N THR A 14 -3.83 10.21 8.15
CA THR A 14 -2.77 9.23 8.36
C THR A 14 -3.01 8.07 7.41
N CYS A 15 -2.04 7.77 6.55
CA CYS A 15 -2.09 6.65 5.63
C CYS A 15 -1.12 5.56 6.07
N TYR A 16 -1.56 4.32 6.03
CA TYR A 16 -0.72 3.15 6.32
C TYR A 16 -1.13 1.97 5.47
N GLY A 17 -0.31 0.93 5.45
CA GLY A 17 -0.60 -0.26 4.68
C GLY A 17 0.07 -1.51 5.23
N ASN A 18 -0.56 -2.65 4.98
CA ASN A 18 -0.08 -3.96 5.36
C ASN A 18 0.27 -4.76 4.12
N VAL A 19 1.51 -5.23 4.02
CA VAL A 19 1.93 -6.15 2.95
C VAL A 19 1.18 -7.47 3.12
N LYS A 20 0.43 -7.87 2.09
CA LYS A 20 -0.26 -9.16 2.03
C LYS A 20 0.66 -10.23 1.48
N HIS A 21 1.18 -9.97 0.29
CA HIS A 21 1.95 -10.94 -0.47
C HIS A 21 3.09 -10.25 -1.20
N VAL A 22 4.26 -10.87 -1.16
CA VAL A 22 5.37 -10.58 -2.06
C VAL A 22 5.51 -11.79 -2.97
N TYR A 23 5.35 -11.60 -4.27
CA TYR A 23 5.34 -12.71 -5.22
C TYR A 23 5.97 -12.31 -6.55
N GLU A 24 6.30 -13.33 -7.34
CA GLU A 24 6.79 -13.16 -8.70
C GLU A 24 5.73 -13.62 -9.69
N LYS A 25 5.47 -12.81 -10.71
CA LYS A 25 4.58 -13.14 -11.83
C LYS A 25 5.12 -12.46 -13.08
N ASP A 26 5.14 -13.19 -14.19
CA ASP A 26 5.63 -12.68 -15.49
C ASP A 26 7.05 -12.07 -15.40
N ASN A 27 7.92 -12.71 -14.62
CA ASN A 27 9.30 -12.26 -14.34
C ASN A 27 9.39 -10.85 -13.73
N LYS A 28 8.33 -10.39 -13.07
CA LYS A 28 8.26 -9.16 -12.31
C LYS A 28 8.06 -9.51 -10.84
N ARG A 29 8.75 -8.79 -9.96
CA ARG A 29 8.48 -8.82 -8.52
C ARG A 29 7.33 -7.88 -8.23
N LEU A 30 6.27 -8.42 -7.62
CA LEU A 30 5.08 -7.68 -7.22
C LEU A 30 4.92 -7.74 -5.71
N VAL A 31 4.29 -6.71 -5.18
CA VAL A 31 3.86 -6.66 -3.78
C VAL A 31 2.42 -6.23 -3.76
N GLU A 32 1.58 -7.02 -3.10
CA GLU A 32 0.19 -6.68 -2.82
C GLU A 32 0.10 -6.15 -1.39
N PHE A 33 -0.61 -5.03 -1.20
CA PHE A 33 -0.88 -4.45 0.11
C PHE A 33 -2.33 -4.00 0.21
N ASP A 34 -2.85 -4.14 1.43
CA ASP A 34 -3.99 -3.36 1.85
C ASP A 34 -3.50 -1.98 2.30
N LEU A 35 -4.18 -0.94 1.84
CA LEU A 35 -3.96 0.45 2.18
C LEU A 35 -5.16 0.96 2.96
N PHE A 36 -4.88 1.80 3.94
CA PHE A 36 -5.85 2.44 4.83
C PHE A 36 -5.51 3.92 4.94
N ALA A 37 -6.55 4.74 5.06
CA ALA A 37 -6.45 6.15 5.36
C ALA A 37 -7.43 6.47 6.49
N GLU A 38 -6.94 7.11 7.55
CA GLU A 38 -7.70 7.46 8.75
C GLU A 38 -7.53 8.94 9.08
N LYS A 39 -8.57 9.57 9.59
CA LYS A 39 -8.54 10.97 10.04
C LYS A 39 -8.21 11.09 11.53
N ALA A 40 -8.65 10.11 12.30
CA ALA A 40 -8.40 9.92 13.73
C ALA A 40 -8.43 8.40 14.01
N PRO A 41 -7.98 7.94 15.19
CA PRO A 41 -8.14 6.53 15.57
C PRO A 41 -9.60 6.10 15.39
N GLU A 42 -9.81 4.97 14.70
CA GLU A 42 -11.12 4.41 14.36
C GLU A 42 -11.95 5.18 13.32
N GLU A 43 -11.46 6.30 12.79
CA GLU A 43 -12.13 7.09 11.74
C GLU A 43 -11.53 6.80 10.35
N LEU A 44 -11.81 5.59 9.85
CA LEU A 44 -11.39 5.16 8.52
C LEU A 44 -12.12 5.95 7.43
N VAL A 45 -11.36 6.72 6.64
CA VAL A 45 -11.87 7.48 5.50
C VAL A 45 -11.79 6.69 4.20
N GLY A 46 -10.84 5.75 4.11
CA GLY A 46 -10.70 4.93 2.92
C GLY A 46 -9.85 3.69 3.13
N SER A 47 -10.16 2.66 2.36
CA SER A 47 -9.33 1.47 2.25
C SER A 47 -9.31 0.92 0.83
N GLY A 48 -8.29 0.14 0.51
CA GLY A 48 -8.20 -0.52 -0.79
C GLY A 48 -7.01 -1.46 -0.87
N THR A 49 -6.99 -2.24 -1.93
CA THR A 49 -5.85 -3.11 -2.25
C THR A 49 -5.12 -2.54 -3.45
N ALA A 50 -3.81 -2.58 -3.42
CA ALA A 50 -2.97 -2.15 -4.52
C ALA A 50 -1.80 -3.12 -4.73
N ILE A 51 -1.31 -3.14 -5.96
CA ILE A 51 -0.20 -3.99 -6.39
C ILE A 51 0.91 -3.08 -6.92
N LEU A 52 2.09 -3.13 -6.29
CA LEU A 52 3.28 -2.39 -6.71
C LEU A 52 4.12 -3.33 -7.55
N THR A 53 4.69 -2.78 -8.62
CA THR A 53 5.69 -3.47 -9.44
C THR A 53 7.00 -2.70 -9.34
N PHE A 54 8.11 -3.41 -9.10
CA PHE A 54 9.42 -2.79 -9.10
C PHE A 54 9.94 -2.67 -10.53
N HIS A 55 10.04 -1.45 -11.06
CA HIS A 55 10.77 -1.19 -12.30
C HIS A 55 12.26 -0.95 -11.95
N GLY A 56 13.16 -1.80 -12.48
CA GLY A 56 14.61 -1.58 -12.38
C GLY A 56 15.39 -2.48 -11.43
N MET A 57 14.94 -3.70 -11.12
CA MET A 57 15.81 -4.68 -10.47
C MET A 57 16.98 -5.03 -11.43
N LYS A 58 18.14 -4.38 -11.25
CA LYS A 58 19.40 -4.87 -11.81
C LYS A 58 19.60 -6.29 -11.27
N LYS A 59 19.71 -7.27 -12.17
CA LYS A 59 20.09 -8.65 -11.84
C LYS A 59 21.36 -8.60 -10.98
N GLY A 60 21.29 -9.01 -9.71
CA GLY A 60 22.45 -9.19 -8.83
C GLY A 60 22.42 -8.51 -7.46
N GLY A 61 21.38 -7.72 -7.12
CA GLY A 61 21.27 -7.12 -5.79
C GLY A 61 20.57 -8.04 -4.78
N ASN A 62 21.34 -8.85 -4.05
CA ASN A 62 20.87 -9.47 -2.81
C ASN A 62 20.50 -8.35 -1.83
N LEU A 63 19.21 -8.12 -1.59
CA LEU A 63 18.77 -7.34 -0.43
C LEU A 63 17.48 -7.94 0.14
N TRP A 64 17.66 -9.12 0.73
CA TRP A 64 16.75 -9.66 1.74
C TRP A 64 16.95 -8.84 3.02
N ARG A 65 16.24 -7.71 3.15
CA ARG A 65 16.11 -6.99 4.42
C ARG A 65 14.75 -6.31 4.47
N ILE A 66 13.84 -6.93 5.20
CA ILE A 66 12.71 -6.30 5.88
C ILE A 66 12.92 -6.64 7.35
#